data_AF-A0A1H7Y8L5-F1
#
_entry.id   AF-A0A1H7Y8L5-F1
#
_cell.length_a   1.000
_cell.length_b   1.000
_cell.length_c   1.000
_cell.angle_alpha   90.00
_cell.angle_beta   90.00
_cell.angle_gamma   90.00
#
_symmetry.space_group_name_H-M   'P 1'
#
loop_
_entity.id
_entity.type
_entity.pdbx_description
1 polymer ?
#
loop_
_entity_poly.entity_id
_entity_poly.type
_entity_poly.pdbx_seq_one_letter_code
_entity_poly.pdbx_strand_id
1 'polypeptide(L)'
;MAKKGISKIKGPEEIHLGETVYYEVSRFYDINDTEKIGITNWKIYVHDKGSFRELRQKPGTPPKKGYKIPLTINNQKLVGKEILIEAYLYEPEKSAPPGLKVKVLPGRNKKIDRVELFMRDDTPIKENTVLKYGQSIKIKVYTQNMPGEKIKLTLYEDDVNGPGHSTKNEKNKVASITRHLNNDGFLWHEFKLPVEFSKIANAVMDGSQDKIHEYYVVAETAQHKSVSKNAEVKNPDYIFTQTVSSSIDPNKIYGKEILIEEVVIKGKYKKQVGVDPMEKSGRSTVEVKAPPAVKQDDKNEVCECEARVRAFMRMIRKGEGTIDEGGYSRIVGGSKFSNFKSHPKIYIKEHNSTAAGAYQITLTNWDSENFSQWRSDNKVEDFSPESQDIYCAYLLIKKKRAFNDIKNNDLEGAINKCAKEWASLPGAGYGQREESIETVKKLYNKFLNEELTGQEGSIAKLHIKPGFLKKYFGYNCCEENNDSKQITKKKYDIDKAVAKINSNVEPKSISACAKYVRIAIEAGGLSTNGRPISAKNYDVFLPKLGFTQISTENYTPKKGDISVIQSIANHPHGHICMYNGSQWVSDFKQIDMWPGPRYRKNPPRYNIFRWK
;
A
#
# COMPACT_ATOMS: atom_id res chain seq x y z
N MET A 1 10.16 -29.32 55.60
CA MET A 1 8.92 -29.17 54.81
C MET A 1 9.09 -29.93 53.51
N ALA A 2 8.13 -30.75 53.10
CA ALA A 2 8.17 -31.42 51.80
C ALA A 2 8.13 -30.36 50.68
N LYS A 3 9.01 -30.49 49.68
CA LYS A 3 8.95 -29.62 48.49
C LYS A 3 7.59 -29.80 47.79
N LYS A 4 7.00 -28.71 47.32
CA LYS A 4 5.73 -28.68 46.57
C LYS A 4 5.96 -28.05 45.21
N GLY A 5 5.10 -28.33 44.23
CA GLY A 5 5.21 -27.78 42.89
C GLY A 5 5.91 -28.70 41.89
N ILE A 6 6.50 -28.12 40.85
CA ILE A 6 7.10 -28.84 39.73
C ILE A 6 8.53 -29.25 40.08
N SER A 7 8.88 -30.52 39.84
CA SER A 7 10.22 -31.06 40.12
C SER A 7 11.07 -31.26 38.87
N LYS A 8 10.46 -31.38 37.69
CA LYS A 8 11.19 -31.56 36.42
C LYS A 8 10.35 -31.17 35.20
N ILE A 9 10.98 -30.51 34.23
CA ILE A 9 10.45 -30.32 32.87
C ILE A 9 11.22 -31.15 31.84
N LYS A 10 10.65 -31.32 30.64
CA LYS A 10 11.32 -31.94 29.49
C LYS A 10 11.18 -31.07 28.23
N GLY A 11 12.15 -31.20 27.34
CA GLY A 11 12.23 -30.54 26.04
C GLY A 11 13.66 -30.64 25.49
N PRO A 12 13.93 -30.09 24.29
CA PRO A 12 15.28 -30.09 23.71
C PRO A 12 16.27 -29.29 24.58
N GLU A 13 17.51 -29.76 24.68
CA GLU A 13 18.60 -29.04 25.37
C GLU A 13 19.32 -28.04 24.44
N GLU A 14 18.94 -28.03 23.16
CA GLU A 14 19.46 -27.11 22.14
C GLU A 14 18.30 -26.51 21.36
N ILE A 15 18.40 -25.21 21.04
CA ILE A 15 17.41 -24.50 20.21
C ILE A 15 18.12 -23.64 19.18
N HIS A 16 17.79 -23.81 17.90
CA HIS A 16 18.28 -22.92 16.85
C HIS A 16 17.49 -21.61 16.83
N LEU A 17 18.18 -20.50 16.55
CA LEU A 17 17.52 -19.20 16.40
C LEU A 17 16.42 -19.25 15.33
N GLY A 18 15.23 -18.76 15.67
CA GLY A 18 14.03 -18.76 14.81
C GLY A 18 13.23 -20.06 14.82
N GLU A 19 13.74 -21.15 15.39
CA GLU A 19 13.03 -22.42 15.51
C GLU A 19 12.04 -22.40 16.69
N THR A 20 10.89 -23.06 16.52
CA THR A 20 9.91 -23.25 17.59
C THR A 20 10.02 -24.67 18.13
N VAL A 21 10.32 -24.79 19.41
CA VAL A 21 10.40 -26.07 20.13
C VAL A 21 9.45 -26.08 21.32
N TYR A 22 9.10 -27.25 21.83
CA TYR A 22 8.13 -27.40 22.91
C TYR A 22 8.79 -27.87 24.21
N TYR A 23 8.34 -27.29 25.33
CA TYR A 23 8.71 -27.72 26.68
C TYR A 23 7.44 -28.06 27.45
N GLU A 24 7.50 -29.11 28.28
CA GLU A 24 6.36 -29.55 29.08
C GLU A 24 6.77 -30.03 30.47
N VAL A 25 5.84 -29.91 31.42
CA VAL A 25 6.02 -30.42 32.78
C VAL A 25 6.07 -31.95 32.73
N SER A 26 7.09 -32.53 33.36
CA SER A 26 7.30 -33.99 33.38
C SER A 26 7.06 -34.62 34.74
N ARG A 27 7.31 -33.88 35.84
CA ARG A 27 7.19 -34.41 37.21
C ARG A 27 6.90 -33.30 38.21
N PHE A 28 6.15 -33.66 39.26
CA PHE A 28 5.87 -32.84 40.44
C PHE A 28 6.63 -33.38 41.67
N TYR A 29 6.82 -32.55 42.70
CA TYR A 29 7.32 -33.01 43.99
C TYR A 29 6.21 -33.71 44.81
N ASP A 30 4.97 -33.22 44.71
CA ASP A 30 3.78 -33.76 45.38
C ASP A 30 2.76 -34.19 44.32
N ILE A 31 2.18 -35.38 44.47
CA ILE A 31 1.17 -35.91 43.55
C ILE A 31 -0.10 -35.06 43.52
N ASN A 32 -0.46 -34.39 44.62
CA ASN A 32 -1.67 -33.55 44.68
C ASN A 32 -1.55 -32.29 43.80
N ASP A 33 -0.33 -31.90 43.42
CA ASP A 33 -0.12 -30.75 42.54
C ASP A 33 -0.38 -31.06 41.05
N THR A 34 -0.59 -32.34 40.67
CA THR A 34 -0.90 -32.71 39.28
C THR A 34 -2.21 -32.09 38.79
N GLU A 35 -3.19 -31.91 39.67
CA GLU A 35 -4.48 -31.26 39.33
C GLU A 35 -4.32 -29.78 38.98
N LYS A 36 -3.23 -29.14 39.43
CA LYS A 36 -2.91 -27.73 39.18
C LYS A 36 -2.09 -27.51 37.92
N ILE A 37 -1.80 -28.55 37.14
CA ILE A 37 -0.93 -28.46 35.96
C ILE A 37 -1.39 -27.40 34.94
N GLY A 38 -2.71 -27.17 34.84
CA GLY A 38 -3.31 -26.17 33.94
C GLY A 38 -2.97 -24.71 34.27
N ILE A 39 -2.61 -24.41 35.53
CA ILE A 39 -2.25 -23.04 35.98
C ILE A 39 -0.74 -22.81 36.07
N THR A 40 0.08 -23.76 35.62
CA THR A 40 1.54 -23.67 35.58
C THR A 40 2.00 -22.40 34.87
N ASN A 41 2.98 -21.71 35.43
CA ASN A 41 3.63 -20.54 34.84
C ASN A 41 5.04 -20.89 34.36
N TRP A 42 5.53 -20.17 33.35
CA TRP A 42 6.86 -20.40 32.79
C TRP A 42 7.70 -19.12 32.73
N LYS A 43 8.97 -19.25 33.12
CA LYS A 43 9.98 -18.19 33.01
C LYS A 43 11.22 -18.70 32.29
N ILE A 44 11.93 -17.74 31.69
CA ILE A 44 13.16 -18.00 30.94
C ILE A 44 14.20 -17.01 31.41
N TYR A 45 15.38 -17.52 31.72
CA TYR A 45 16.51 -16.73 32.18
C TYR A 45 17.68 -16.91 31.23
N VAL A 46 18.51 -15.89 31.07
CA VAL A 46 19.81 -16.00 30.43
C VAL A 46 20.89 -16.00 31.50
N HIS A 47 21.87 -16.88 31.36
CA HIS A 47 23.05 -16.85 32.21
C HIS A 47 23.97 -15.71 31.74
N ASP A 48 24.21 -14.74 32.62
CA ASP A 48 25.04 -13.57 32.34
C ASP A 48 25.89 -13.23 33.56
N LYS A 49 27.22 -13.28 33.41
CA LYS A 49 28.21 -12.95 34.46
C LYS A 49 27.96 -13.63 35.80
N GLY A 50 27.64 -14.93 35.80
CA GLY A 50 27.44 -15.72 37.02
C GLY A 50 26.06 -15.55 37.68
N SER A 51 25.12 -14.86 37.03
CA SER A 51 23.75 -14.67 37.53
C SER A 51 22.70 -14.95 36.45
N PHE A 52 21.52 -15.42 36.86
CA PHE A 52 20.38 -15.63 35.96
C PHE A 52 19.52 -14.37 35.86
N ARG A 53 19.50 -13.75 34.67
CA ARG A 53 18.64 -12.60 34.37
C ARG A 53 17.41 -13.04 33.59
N GLU A 54 16.22 -12.64 34.04
CA GLU A 54 14.97 -12.96 33.36
C GLU A 54 14.90 -12.31 31.96
N LEU A 55 14.51 -13.10 30.96
CA LEU A 55 14.21 -12.62 29.62
C LEU A 55 12.74 -12.17 29.57
N ARG A 56 12.56 -10.85 29.52
CA ARG A 56 11.22 -10.25 29.40
C ARG A 56 10.60 -10.58 28.04
N GLN A 57 9.34 -10.95 28.06
CA GLN A 57 8.55 -11.13 26.85
C GLN A 57 8.29 -9.77 26.20
N LYS A 58 8.07 -9.76 24.88
CA LYS A 58 7.65 -8.55 24.17
C LYS A 58 6.30 -8.09 24.74
N PRO A 59 6.09 -6.77 24.97
CA PRO A 59 4.80 -6.26 25.43
C PRO A 59 3.64 -6.77 24.55
N GLY A 60 2.57 -7.26 25.17
CA GLY A 60 1.41 -7.85 24.49
C GLY A 60 1.53 -9.35 24.16
N THR A 61 2.62 -10.03 24.53
CA THR A 61 2.70 -11.51 24.43
C THR A 61 1.87 -12.14 25.55
N PRO A 62 0.97 -13.11 25.27
CA PRO A 62 0.25 -13.82 26.31
C PRO A 62 1.21 -14.50 27.31
N PRO A 63 0.83 -14.57 28.61
CA PRO A 63 1.65 -15.24 29.60
C PRO A 63 1.83 -16.71 29.23
N LYS A 64 3.05 -17.22 29.36
CA LYS A 64 3.36 -18.64 29.10
C LYS A 64 2.79 -19.46 30.25
N LYS A 65 1.58 -19.98 30.06
CA LYS A 65 0.85 -20.78 31.04
C LYS A 65 0.46 -22.16 30.49
N GLY A 66 0.28 -23.11 31.39
CA GLY A 66 -0.20 -24.46 31.10
C GLY A 66 0.89 -25.52 31.15
N TYR A 67 0.50 -26.77 30.90
CA TYR A 67 1.36 -27.94 31.03
C TYR A 67 2.49 -28.01 29.99
N LYS A 68 2.30 -27.38 28.84
CA LYS A 68 3.19 -27.39 27.69
C LYS A 68 3.19 -26.03 27.01
N ILE A 69 4.37 -25.53 26.65
CA ILE A 69 4.54 -24.24 25.97
C ILE A 69 5.39 -24.37 24.71
N PRO A 70 5.05 -23.64 23.63
CA PRO A 70 5.98 -23.39 22.54
C PRO A 70 6.98 -22.30 22.93
N LEU A 71 8.24 -22.45 22.50
CA LEU A 71 9.29 -21.45 22.66
C LEU A 71 10.04 -21.24 21.34
N THR A 72 10.12 -19.97 20.95
CA THR A 72 10.93 -19.49 19.81
C THR A 72 11.89 -18.42 20.31
N ILE A 73 13.17 -18.49 19.92
CA ILE A 73 14.18 -17.48 20.27
C ILE A 73 14.59 -16.73 19.01
N ASN A 74 14.26 -15.43 18.95
CA ASN A 74 14.59 -14.54 17.81
C ASN A 74 15.70 -13.52 18.14
N ASN A 75 16.14 -13.46 19.39
CA ASN A 75 17.15 -12.51 19.82
C ASN A 75 18.56 -13.04 19.47
N GLN A 76 19.16 -12.52 18.40
CA GLN A 76 20.46 -12.99 17.89
C GLN A 76 21.59 -12.87 18.94
N LYS A 77 21.47 -11.99 19.94
CA LYS A 77 22.43 -11.84 21.05
C LYS A 77 22.53 -13.06 21.96
N LEU A 78 21.54 -13.95 21.90
CA LEU A 78 21.51 -15.16 22.70
C LEU A 78 22.26 -16.30 22.03
N VAL A 79 22.60 -16.21 20.74
CA VAL A 79 23.38 -17.23 20.05
C VAL A 79 24.71 -17.45 20.79
N GLY A 80 25.01 -18.71 21.09
CA GLY A 80 26.18 -19.12 21.89
C GLY A 80 25.99 -19.02 23.41
N LYS A 81 24.87 -18.49 23.90
CA LYS A 81 24.56 -18.42 25.34
C LYS A 81 23.73 -19.62 25.81
N GLU A 82 23.83 -19.89 27.11
CA GLU A 82 22.96 -20.81 27.84
C GLU A 82 21.78 -20.04 28.45
N ILE A 83 20.58 -20.57 28.29
CA ILE A 83 19.35 -20.09 28.94
C ILE A 83 18.81 -21.16 29.90
N LEU A 84 18.13 -20.74 30.95
CA LEU A 84 17.40 -21.61 31.87
C LEU A 84 15.90 -21.43 31.62
N ILE A 85 15.20 -22.52 31.32
CA ILE A 85 13.75 -22.55 31.17
C ILE A 85 13.18 -23.22 32.41
N GLU A 86 12.18 -22.59 33.04
CA GLU A 86 11.63 -23.07 34.30
C GLU A 86 10.10 -22.97 34.30
N ALA A 87 9.44 -24.05 34.71
CA ALA A 87 8.02 -24.08 35.00
C ALA A 87 7.79 -24.11 36.50
N TYR A 88 6.82 -23.35 37.00
CA TYR A 88 6.53 -23.24 38.44
C TYR A 88 5.03 -23.04 38.71
N LEU A 89 4.57 -23.54 39.87
CA LEU A 89 3.21 -23.33 40.37
C LEU A 89 3.13 -22.20 41.41
N TYR A 90 4.12 -22.14 42.30
CA TYR A 90 4.18 -21.19 43.41
C TYR A 90 5.20 -20.10 43.12
N GLU A 91 6.49 -20.43 43.23
CA GLU A 91 7.61 -19.52 42.94
C GLU A 91 8.70 -20.23 42.11
N PRO A 92 9.43 -19.49 41.25
CA PRO A 92 10.57 -20.04 40.52
C PRO A 92 11.78 -20.25 41.44
N GLU A 93 12.39 -21.43 41.38
CA GLU A 93 13.60 -21.83 42.10
C GLU A 93 14.90 -21.34 41.39
N LYS A 94 14.83 -20.99 40.10
CA LYS A 94 15.98 -20.58 39.26
C LYS A 94 17.13 -21.60 39.25
N SER A 95 16.76 -22.87 39.32
CA SER A 95 17.69 -24.00 39.31
C SER A 95 17.30 -25.03 38.25
N ALA A 96 18.24 -25.88 37.88
CA ALA A 96 18.00 -27.04 37.03
C ALA A 96 18.50 -28.29 37.78
N PRO A 97 17.61 -29.13 38.35
CA PRO A 97 16.14 -29.04 38.37
C PRO A 97 15.58 -27.93 39.30
N PRO A 98 14.31 -27.49 39.16
CA PRO A 98 13.25 -28.06 38.31
C PRO A 98 13.24 -27.58 36.85
N GLY A 99 14.01 -26.53 36.52
CA GLY A 99 14.20 -26.05 35.17
C GLY A 99 15.16 -26.90 34.32
N LEU A 100 15.35 -26.46 33.07
CA LEU A 100 16.23 -27.09 32.08
C LEU A 100 17.17 -26.05 31.48
N LYS A 101 18.47 -26.37 31.43
CA LYS A 101 19.49 -25.56 30.75
C LYS A 101 19.46 -25.86 29.26
N VAL A 102 19.44 -24.82 28.43
CA VAL A 102 19.29 -24.92 26.98
C VAL A 102 20.33 -24.04 26.30
N LYS A 103 21.05 -24.59 25.33
CA LYS A 103 22.00 -23.84 24.49
C LYS A 103 21.29 -23.24 23.29
N VAL A 104 21.53 -21.95 23.03
CA VAL A 104 21.00 -21.27 21.84
C VAL A 104 22.03 -21.35 20.72
N LEU A 105 21.68 -22.03 19.63
CA LEU A 105 22.53 -22.23 18.46
C LEU A 105 22.22 -21.20 17.35
N PRO A 106 23.16 -20.93 16.44
CA PRO A 106 22.89 -20.13 15.25
C PRO A 106 21.71 -20.72 14.47
N GLY A 107 20.85 -19.86 13.93
CA GLY A 107 19.79 -20.32 13.04
C GLY A 107 20.37 -20.86 11.74
N ARG A 108 19.68 -21.83 11.15
CA ARG A 108 20.19 -22.60 9.98
C ARG A 108 20.17 -21.80 8.68
N ASN A 109 19.22 -20.87 8.56
CA ASN A 109 19.01 -20.09 7.34
C ASN A 109 19.46 -18.64 7.54
N LYS A 110 20.48 -18.24 6.78
CA LYS A 110 20.94 -16.85 6.73
C LYS A 110 20.14 -16.09 5.68
N LYS A 111 19.81 -14.83 5.96
CA LYS A 111 19.10 -13.97 5.04
C LYS A 111 19.36 -12.50 5.34
N ILE A 112 19.55 -11.70 4.29
CA ILE A 112 19.34 -10.25 4.35
C ILE A 112 17.83 -10.01 4.24
N ASP A 113 17.20 -9.63 5.35
CA ASP A 113 15.74 -9.57 5.43
C ASP A 113 15.18 -8.40 4.62
N ARG A 114 15.75 -7.21 4.82
CA ARG A 114 15.41 -5.99 4.08
C ARG A 114 16.43 -4.88 4.29
N VAL A 115 16.35 -3.89 3.39
CA VAL A 115 17.14 -2.65 3.42
C VAL A 115 16.18 -1.46 3.46
N GLU A 116 16.29 -0.64 4.50
CA GLU A 116 15.45 0.54 4.70
C GLU A 116 16.30 1.82 4.60
N LEU A 117 15.71 2.88 4.03
CA LEU A 117 16.36 4.19 3.84
C LEU A 117 15.75 5.23 4.79
N PHE A 118 16.61 6.07 5.34
CA PHE A 118 16.30 7.12 6.31
C PHE A 118 17.08 8.39 5.97
N MET A 119 16.57 9.52 6.41
CA MET A 119 17.31 10.77 6.52
C MET A 119 18.33 10.63 7.66
N ARG A 120 19.29 11.55 7.74
CA ARG A 120 20.33 11.55 8.77
C ARG A 120 19.78 11.54 10.21
N ASP A 121 18.63 12.19 10.44
CA ASP A 121 17.93 12.28 11.73
C ASP A 121 17.02 11.07 12.07
N ASP A 122 17.22 9.94 11.38
CA ASP A 122 16.45 8.69 11.49
C ASP A 122 14.98 8.79 11.01
N THR A 123 14.62 9.85 10.29
CA THR A 123 13.30 9.93 9.65
C THR A 123 13.25 8.99 8.44
N PRO A 124 12.29 8.05 8.33
CA PRO A 124 12.21 7.14 7.19
C PRO A 124 11.96 7.89 5.87
N ILE A 125 12.70 7.54 4.82
CA ILE A 125 12.47 8.03 3.45
C ILE A 125 11.32 7.22 2.84
N LYS A 126 10.24 7.89 2.45
CA LYS A 126 9.02 7.29 1.88
C LYS A 126 8.78 7.80 0.47
N GLU A 127 7.79 7.24 -0.23
CA GLU A 127 7.44 7.57 -1.64
C GLU A 127 7.12 9.06 -1.90
N ASN A 128 6.88 9.88 -0.88
CA ASN A 128 6.67 11.33 -1.02
C ASN A 128 7.85 12.18 -0.50
N THR A 129 8.96 11.55 -0.12
CA THR A 129 10.14 12.23 0.42
C THR A 129 11.10 12.55 -0.72
N VAL A 130 11.15 13.82 -1.12
CA VAL A 130 12.09 14.30 -2.14
C VAL A 130 13.29 14.95 -1.46
N LEU A 131 14.45 14.30 -1.57
CA LEU A 131 15.73 14.80 -1.08
C LEU A 131 16.32 15.85 -2.02
N LYS A 132 17.33 16.57 -1.55
CA LYS A 132 18.19 17.45 -2.36
C LYS A 132 19.64 16.96 -2.29
N TYR A 133 20.38 17.11 -3.38
CA TYR A 133 21.84 16.95 -3.36
C TYR A 133 22.46 17.85 -2.28
N GLY A 134 23.40 17.30 -1.52
CA GLY A 134 23.93 17.85 -0.27
C GLY A 134 23.45 17.11 0.97
N GLN A 135 22.29 16.44 0.90
CA GLN A 135 21.75 15.59 1.96
C GLN A 135 22.28 14.15 1.87
N SER A 136 22.07 13.39 2.93
CA SER A 136 22.57 12.03 3.09
C SER A 136 21.44 11.01 3.14
N ILE A 137 21.66 9.85 2.51
CA ILE A 137 20.81 8.67 2.64
C ILE A 137 21.44 7.77 3.72
N LYS A 138 20.76 7.62 4.84
CA LYS A 138 21.11 6.71 5.93
C LYS A 138 20.41 5.37 5.73
N ILE A 139 21.16 4.28 5.76
CA ILE A 139 20.71 2.94 5.43
C ILE A 139 20.68 2.10 6.68
N LYS A 140 19.61 1.33 6.86
CA LYS A 140 19.55 0.25 7.83
C LYS A 140 19.34 -1.09 7.13
N VAL A 141 20.26 -2.01 7.35
CA VAL A 141 20.13 -3.39 6.89
C VAL A 141 19.66 -4.26 8.05
N TYR A 142 18.59 -5.01 7.84
CA TYR A 142 18.13 -6.04 8.76
C TYR A 142 18.53 -7.40 8.23
N THR A 143 19.13 -8.24 9.07
CA THR A 143 19.52 -9.60 8.70
C THR A 143 19.03 -10.62 9.73
N GLN A 144 18.95 -11.87 9.30
CA GLN A 144 18.65 -13.02 10.13
C GLN A 144 19.84 -13.97 10.11
N ASN A 145 20.33 -14.34 11.28
CA ASN A 145 21.43 -15.28 11.50
C ASN A 145 22.79 -14.83 10.94
N MET A 146 23.04 -13.53 10.81
CA MET A 146 24.29 -12.98 10.24
C MET A 146 25.04 -11.97 11.15
N PRO A 147 25.05 -12.08 12.49
CA PRO A 147 25.81 -11.13 13.32
C PRO A 147 27.32 -11.19 13.01
N GLY A 148 27.97 -10.03 12.93
CA GLY A 148 29.41 -9.94 12.64
C GLY A 148 29.82 -10.19 11.19
N GLU A 149 28.91 -10.62 10.30
CA GLU A 149 29.26 -10.89 8.91
C GLU A 149 29.51 -9.61 8.10
N LYS A 150 30.35 -9.71 7.06
CA LYS A 150 30.61 -8.61 6.13
C LYS A 150 29.48 -8.52 5.12
N ILE A 151 28.94 -7.31 4.97
CA ILE A 151 27.97 -6.99 3.92
C ILE A 151 28.50 -5.84 3.08
N LYS A 152 28.37 -5.97 1.76
CA LYS A 152 28.68 -4.92 0.79
C LYS A 152 27.42 -4.12 0.52
N LEU A 153 27.51 -2.81 0.64
CA LEU A 153 26.47 -1.86 0.27
C LEU A 153 26.92 -1.14 -0.99
N THR A 154 26.03 -1.04 -1.97
CA THR A 154 26.29 -0.29 -3.20
C THR A 154 25.11 0.61 -3.49
N LEU A 155 25.39 1.91 -3.62
CA LEU A 155 24.43 2.93 -4.01
C LEU A 155 24.41 3.04 -5.54
N TYR A 156 23.23 2.95 -6.12
CA TYR A 156 22.97 3.09 -7.54
C TYR A 156 22.00 4.24 -7.78
N GLU A 157 22.13 4.84 -8.96
CA GLU A 157 21.09 5.68 -9.56
C GLU A 157 20.22 4.79 -10.49
N ASP A 158 18.91 5.03 -10.48
CA ASP A 158 17.92 4.25 -11.22
C ASP A 158 17.45 5.00 -12.47
N ASP A 159 18.00 4.60 -13.61
CA ASP A 159 17.74 5.15 -14.94
C ASP A 159 16.85 4.22 -15.79
N VAL A 160 16.38 3.11 -15.22
CA VAL A 160 15.57 2.10 -15.92
C VAL A 160 14.14 2.13 -15.40
N ASN A 161 13.18 2.31 -16.32
CA ASN A 161 11.76 2.26 -15.97
C ASN A 161 11.36 0.88 -15.42
N GLY A 162 11.15 0.80 -14.10
CA GLY A 162 10.62 -0.36 -13.39
C GLY A 162 11.29 -0.56 -12.03
N PRO A 163 10.62 -1.20 -11.05
CA PRO A 163 11.21 -1.40 -9.73
C PRO A 163 12.32 -2.45 -9.76
N GLY A 164 13.43 -2.17 -9.06
CA GLY A 164 14.44 -3.16 -8.71
C GLY A 164 15.73 -3.07 -9.53
N HIS A 165 16.75 -3.80 -9.07
CA HIS A 165 18.08 -3.73 -9.66
C HIS A 165 18.15 -4.43 -11.02
N SER A 166 18.54 -3.68 -12.05
CA SER A 166 18.78 -4.16 -13.42
C SER A 166 20.28 -4.16 -13.73
N THR A 167 20.73 -5.08 -14.59
CA THR A 167 22.13 -5.12 -15.08
C THR A 167 22.51 -3.87 -15.86
N LYS A 168 21.52 -3.14 -16.40
CA LYS A 168 21.74 -1.85 -17.07
C LYS A 168 22.21 -0.77 -16.10
N ASN A 169 21.77 -0.82 -14.84
CA ASN A 169 22.15 0.14 -13.80
C ASN A 169 23.56 -0.11 -13.25
N GLU A 170 24.25 -1.19 -13.64
CA GLU A 170 25.60 -1.47 -13.17
C GLU A 170 26.60 -0.34 -13.51
N LYS A 171 26.34 0.36 -14.62
CA LYS A 171 27.11 1.54 -15.06
C LYS A 171 26.81 2.80 -14.24
N ASN A 172 25.71 2.80 -13.48
CA ASN A 172 25.22 3.94 -12.68
C ASN A 172 25.50 3.72 -11.19
N LYS A 173 26.60 3.01 -10.92
CA LYS A 173 27.13 2.83 -9.58
C LYS A 173 27.73 4.14 -9.09
N VAL A 174 27.23 4.62 -7.98
CA VAL A 174 27.60 5.93 -7.43
C VAL A 174 28.58 5.80 -6.27
N ALA A 175 28.36 4.84 -5.37
CA ALA A 175 29.25 4.58 -4.24
C ALA A 175 29.16 3.13 -3.77
N SER A 176 30.19 2.62 -3.10
CA SER A 176 30.15 1.29 -2.48
C SER A 176 31.05 1.20 -1.26
N ILE A 177 30.64 0.39 -0.30
CA ILE A 177 31.40 0.12 0.92
C ILE A 177 31.16 -1.31 1.41
N THR A 178 32.11 -1.86 2.16
CA THR A 178 31.92 -3.11 2.90
C THR A 178 32.08 -2.85 4.40
N ARG A 179 31.13 -3.36 5.19
CA ARG A 179 31.08 -3.18 6.65
C ARG A 179 30.62 -4.48 7.34
N HIS A 180 30.98 -4.62 8.60
CA HIS A 180 30.50 -5.71 9.44
C HIS A 180 29.13 -5.37 10.04
N LEU A 181 28.23 -6.35 10.06
CA LEU A 181 27.00 -6.31 10.85
C LEU A 181 27.36 -6.28 12.33
N ASN A 182 26.59 -5.56 13.12
CA ASN A 182 26.77 -5.57 14.57
C ASN A 182 26.32 -6.90 15.20
N ASN A 183 26.48 -7.01 16.52
CA ASN A 183 26.11 -8.22 17.28
C ASN A 183 24.60 -8.51 17.27
N ASP A 184 23.77 -7.57 16.81
CA ASP A 184 22.33 -7.69 16.72
C ASP A 184 21.90 -8.13 15.31
N GLY A 185 22.86 -8.29 14.38
CA GLY A 185 22.65 -8.63 12.99
C GLY A 185 22.01 -7.49 12.18
N PHE A 186 22.34 -6.24 12.50
CA PHE A 186 22.00 -5.09 11.65
C PHE A 186 23.20 -4.20 11.38
N LEU A 187 23.08 -3.36 10.34
CA LEU A 187 24.09 -2.38 9.97
C LEU A 187 23.41 -1.04 9.72
N TRP A 188 23.98 0.02 10.29
CA TRP A 188 23.72 1.39 9.86
C TRP A 188 24.89 1.89 9.01
N HIS A 189 24.58 2.55 7.90
CA HIS A 189 25.58 3.26 7.10
C HIS A 189 24.97 4.54 6.53
N GLU A 190 25.80 5.48 6.09
CA GLU A 190 25.36 6.74 5.52
C GLU A 190 26.13 7.00 4.22
N PHE A 191 25.38 7.23 3.14
CA PHE A 191 25.91 7.76 1.89
C PHE A 191 25.53 9.23 1.76
N LYS A 192 26.52 10.11 1.71
CA LYS A 192 26.32 11.50 1.34
C LYS A 192 26.08 11.61 -0.16
N LEU A 193 25.14 12.45 -0.59
CA LEU A 193 24.87 12.74 -2.01
C LEU A 193 25.53 14.08 -2.41
N PRO A 194 26.85 14.16 -2.66
CA PRO A 194 27.48 15.36 -3.17
C PRO A 194 26.85 15.80 -4.49
N VAL A 195 26.87 17.11 -4.76
CA VAL A 195 26.32 17.70 -5.98
C VAL A 195 26.95 17.09 -7.25
N GLU A 196 28.21 16.65 -7.19
CA GLU A 196 28.90 15.98 -8.30
C GLU A 196 28.19 14.69 -8.77
N PHE A 197 27.42 14.03 -7.91
CA PHE A 197 26.63 12.87 -8.32
C PHE A 197 25.50 13.24 -9.28
N SER A 198 25.03 14.50 -9.30
CA SER A 198 24.06 14.95 -10.32
C SER A 198 24.65 14.89 -11.72
N LYS A 199 25.97 15.10 -11.88
CA LYS A 199 26.63 14.97 -13.18
C LYS A 199 26.65 13.53 -13.65
N ILE A 200 26.87 12.58 -12.73
CA ILE A 200 26.83 11.15 -13.02
C ILE A 200 25.41 10.73 -13.42
N ALA A 201 24.40 11.15 -12.65
CA ALA A 201 22.99 10.88 -12.96
C ALA A 201 22.56 11.49 -14.31
N ASN A 202 22.99 12.72 -14.61
CA ASN A 202 22.64 13.41 -15.86
C ASN A 202 23.42 12.88 -17.09
N ALA A 203 24.60 12.27 -16.91
CA ALA A 203 25.50 11.89 -18.01
C ALA A 203 25.06 10.63 -18.78
N VAL A 204 24.13 9.84 -18.23
CA VAL A 204 23.89 8.47 -18.74
C VAL A 204 22.83 8.43 -19.86
N MET A 205 21.89 9.38 -19.95
CA MET A 205 20.97 9.54 -21.11
C MET A 205 20.31 10.95 -21.21
N ASP A 206 21.07 12.05 -21.22
CA ASP A 206 20.51 13.43 -21.30
C ASP A 206 19.47 13.74 -20.19
N GLY A 207 19.80 13.37 -18.94
CA GLY A 207 18.93 13.54 -17.76
C GLY A 207 18.68 14.99 -17.33
N SER A 208 19.13 15.97 -18.11
CA SER A 208 18.92 17.41 -17.85
C SER A 208 17.44 17.84 -17.88
N GLN A 209 16.57 16.97 -18.42
CA GLN A 209 15.12 17.16 -18.47
C GLN A 209 14.34 16.38 -17.39
N ASP A 210 15.00 15.55 -16.59
CA ASP A 210 14.33 14.83 -15.52
C ASP A 210 14.23 15.69 -14.28
N LYS A 211 13.02 15.83 -13.76
CA LYS A 211 12.77 16.64 -12.56
C LYS A 211 13.36 16.01 -11.29
N ILE A 212 13.50 14.69 -11.28
CA ILE A 212 13.85 13.85 -10.13
C ILE A 212 14.82 12.75 -10.62
N HIS A 213 15.87 12.50 -9.84
CA HIS A 213 16.72 11.31 -9.93
C HIS A 213 16.29 10.31 -8.87
N GLU A 214 16.43 9.02 -9.13
CA GLU A 214 16.04 7.97 -8.19
C GLU A 214 17.28 7.20 -7.73
N TYR A 215 17.43 6.99 -6.42
CA TYR A 215 18.58 6.28 -5.84
C TYR A 215 18.14 5.09 -5.00
N TYR A 216 18.83 3.96 -5.12
CA TYR A 216 18.60 2.79 -4.27
C TYR A 216 19.89 2.12 -3.83
N VAL A 217 19.78 1.29 -2.79
CA VAL A 217 20.91 0.58 -2.21
C VAL A 217 20.72 -0.91 -2.33
N VAL A 218 21.74 -1.56 -2.89
CA VAL A 218 21.89 -3.02 -2.90
C VAL A 218 22.75 -3.41 -1.70
N ALA A 219 22.23 -4.29 -0.86
CA ALA A 219 23.00 -4.96 0.19
C ALA A 219 23.24 -6.41 -0.21
N GLU A 220 24.50 -6.83 -0.26
CA GLU A 220 24.89 -8.16 -0.75
C GLU A 220 26.02 -8.80 0.05
N THR A 221 25.99 -10.12 0.07
CA THR A 221 27.05 -11.04 0.48
C THR A 221 27.33 -11.98 -0.70
N ALA A 222 28.26 -12.93 -0.55
CA ALA A 222 28.51 -13.91 -1.61
C ALA A 222 27.29 -14.79 -1.93
N GLN A 223 26.35 -14.97 -0.98
CA GLN A 223 25.21 -15.88 -1.12
C GLN A 223 23.82 -15.20 -1.08
N HIS A 224 23.74 -13.98 -0.54
CA HIS A 224 22.46 -13.30 -0.31
C HIS A 224 22.49 -11.85 -0.80
N LYS A 225 21.37 -11.39 -1.36
CA LYS A 225 21.20 -10.03 -1.89
C LYS A 225 19.81 -9.50 -1.50
N SER A 226 19.72 -8.21 -1.19
CA SER A 226 18.47 -7.47 -0.98
C SER A 226 18.63 -6.05 -1.53
N VAL A 227 17.52 -5.48 -2.00
CA VAL A 227 17.49 -4.13 -2.59
C VAL A 227 16.53 -3.25 -1.78
N SER A 228 16.88 -1.98 -1.58
CA SER A 228 15.98 -1.01 -0.96
C SER A 228 14.90 -0.53 -1.94
N LYS A 229 13.92 0.23 -1.43
CA LYS A 229 13.11 1.12 -2.29
C LYS A 229 13.95 2.28 -2.81
N ASN A 230 13.45 2.94 -3.85
CA ASN A 230 14.05 4.16 -4.40
C ASN A 230 13.82 5.36 -3.47
N ALA A 231 14.81 6.24 -3.43
CA ALA A 231 14.77 7.55 -2.81
C ALA A 231 14.81 8.61 -3.92
N GLU A 232 13.82 9.47 -3.95
CA GLU A 232 13.71 10.54 -4.93
C GLU A 232 14.61 11.72 -4.55
N VAL A 233 15.44 12.19 -5.48
CA VAL A 233 16.36 13.31 -5.29
C VAL A 233 16.09 14.36 -6.36
N LYS A 234 15.76 15.59 -5.96
CA LYS A 234 15.48 16.68 -6.90
C LYS A 234 16.69 16.96 -7.81
N ASN A 235 16.49 16.96 -9.12
CA ASN A 235 17.53 17.32 -10.08
C ASN A 235 17.82 18.84 -10.01
N PRO A 236 19.04 19.26 -9.64
CA PRO A 236 19.39 20.68 -9.52
C PRO A 236 19.65 21.33 -10.89
N ASP A 237 19.84 20.54 -11.93
CA ASP A 237 20.15 21.01 -13.28
C ASP A 237 18.92 20.99 -14.22
N TYR A 238 17.74 20.62 -13.69
CA TYR A 238 16.48 20.61 -14.44
C TYR A 238 16.15 21.98 -15.04
N ILE A 239 15.98 22.02 -16.36
CA ILE A 239 15.59 23.22 -17.12
C ILE A 239 14.09 23.14 -17.42
N PHE A 240 13.32 24.13 -16.97
CA PHE A 240 11.91 24.24 -17.33
C PHE A 240 11.71 25.30 -18.42
N THR A 241 10.83 24.99 -19.37
CA THR A 241 10.37 25.92 -20.41
C THR A 241 8.98 26.42 -20.04
N GLN A 242 8.82 27.73 -19.89
CA GLN A 242 7.51 28.37 -19.68
C GLN A 242 7.21 29.31 -20.85
N THR A 243 6.06 29.10 -21.49
CA THR A 243 5.55 29.99 -22.54
C THR A 243 4.57 30.96 -21.89
N VAL A 244 4.82 32.26 -22.02
CA VAL A 244 3.94 33.30 -21.48
C VAL A 244 3.27 34.01 -22.67
N SER A 245 1.94 34.04 -22.70
CA SER A 245 1.17 34.85 -23.64
C SER A 245 0.58 36.05 -22.90
N SER A 246 0.84 37.27 -23.36
CA SER A 246 0.18 38.47 -22.82
C SER A 246 -1.32 38.42 -23.11
N SER A 247 -2.15 38.42 -22.08
CA SER A 247 -3.60 38.59 -22.22
C SER A 247 -3.91 40.07 -22.44
N ILE A 248 -4.33 40.42 -23.66
CA ILE A 248 -4.99 41.69 -23.95
C ILE A 248 -6.50 41.51 -23.73
N ASP A 249 -7.11 42.49 -23.05
CA ASP A 249 -8.55 42.60 -22.79
C ASP A 249 -9.35 42.58 -24.11
N PRO A 250 -10.29 41.63 -24.31
CA PRO A 250 -11.07 41.53 -25.56
C PRO A 250 -11.98 42.73 -25.84
N ASN A 251 -12.21 43.62 -24.87
CA ASN A 251 -13.17 44.73 -25.00
C ASN A 251 -12.54 46.07 -25.41
N LYS A 252 -11.24 46.11 -25.77
CA LYS A 252 -10.62 47.32 -26.33
C LYS A 252 -9.92 47.06 -27.66
N ILE A 253 -10.55 47.62 -28.70
CA ILE A 253 -10.01 48.13 -29.98
C ILE A 253 -10.55 47.39 -31.22
N TYR A 254 -11.27 48.17 -32.03
CA TYR A 254 -11.60 47.90 -33.42
C TYR A 254 -10.35 48.12 -34.30
N GLY A 255 -10.02 47.12 -35.13
CA GLY A 255 -9.29 47.31 -36.39
C GLY A 255 -7.79 47.64 -36.29
N LYS A 256 -6.96 46.64 -36.00
CA LYS A 256 -5.60 46.44 -36.57
C LYS A 256 -5.06 45.07 -36.15
N GLU A 257 -4.33 44.40 -37.04
CA GLU A 257 -3.69 43.10 -36.76
C GLU A 257 -2.83 43.17 -35.50
N ILE A 258 -3.11 42.28 -34.54
CA ILE A 258 -2.32 42.11 -33.33
C ILE A 258 -1.31 40.99 -33.59
N LEU A 259 -0.04 41.35 -33.71
CA LEU A 259 1.08 40.40 -33.66
C LEU A 259 1.27 39.95 -32.20
N ILE A 260 0.97 38.68 -31.92
CA ILE A 260 1.27 38.05 -30.64
C ILE A 260 2.65 37.40 -30.77
N GLU A 261 3.68 38.00 -30.18
CA GLU A 261 5.00 37.37 -30.07
C GLU A 261 5.01 36.40 -28.87
N GLU A 262 5.23 35.11 -29.12
CA GLU A 262 5.49 34.12 -28.06
C GLU A 262 6.89 34.35 -27.49
N VAL A 263 6.97 34.73 -26.21
CA VAL A 263 8.24 34.79 -25.48
C VAL A 263 8.43 33.45 -24.76
N VAL A 264 9.38 32.63 -25.25
CA VAL A 264 9.82 31.40 -24.57
C VAL A 264 10.84 31.77 -23.49
N ILE A 265 10.43 31.70 -22.22
CA ILE A 265 11.33 31.92 -21.09
C ILE A 265 11.92 30.56 -20.68
N LYS A 266 13.22 30.37 -20.91
CA LYS A 266 13.99 29.24 -20.36
C LYS A 266 14.50 29.63 -18.97
N GLY A 267 13.94 29.03 -17.94
CA GLY A 267 14.35 29.24 -16.55
C GLY A 267 15.14 28.05 -16.02
N LYS A 268 16.25 28.31 -15.30
CA LYS A 268 16.87 27.32 -14.42
C LYS A 268 16.34 27.53 -13.01
N TYR A 269 16.00 26.47 -12.30
CA TYR A 269 15.76 26.59 -10.85
C TYR A 269 17.04 27.09 -10.16
N LYS A 270 16.92 27.96 -9.15
CA LYS A 270 18.07 28.33 -8.32
C LYS A 270 18.63 27.04 -7.69
N LYS A 271 19.93 26.77 -7.89
CA LYS A 271 20.65 25.66 -7.24
C LYS A 271 20.58 25.86 -5.73
N GLN A 272 19.74 25.06 -5.06
CA GLN A 272 19.67 25.02 -3.61
C GLN A 272 20.26 23.70 -3.14
N VAL A 273 21.45 23.77 -2.56
CA VAL A 273 22.07 22.62 -1.90
C VAL A 273 21.25 22.29 -0.66
N GLY A 274 20.90 21.02 -0.50
CA GLY A 274 20.21 20.55 0.69
C GLY A 274 21.16 20.47 1.88
N VAL A 275 20.64 20.75 3.07
CA VAL A 275 21.34 20.53 4.33
C VAL A 275 20.65 19.37 5.04
N ASP A 276 21.43 18.48 5.65
CA ASP A 276 20.86 17.41 6.45
C ASP A 276 20.06 17.99 7.63
N PRO A 277 18.91 17.39 7.96
CA PRO A 277 18.21 17.74 9.19
C PRO A 277 19.13 17.53 10.39
N MET A 278 19.06 18.43 11.37
CA MET A 278 19.83 18.30 12.60
C MET A 278 19.51 16.97 13.28
N GLU A 279 20.56 16.23 13.65
CA GLU A 279 20.41 15.04 14.48
C GLU A 279 19.72 15.43 15.79
N LYS A 280 18.71 14.65 16.19
CA LYS A 280 17.99 14.88 17.44
C LYS A 280 18.97 14.68 18.60
N SER A 281 19.32 15.75 19.30
CA SER A 281 20.13 15.71 20.53
C SER A 281 19.26 15.20 21.69
N GLY A 282 19.06 13.89 21.71
CA GLY A 282 18.30 13.22 22.76
C GLY A 282 18.14 11.75 22.43
N ARG A 283 18.21 10.90 23.45
CA ARG A 283 17.99 9.45 23.32
C ARG A 283 16.51 9.19 23.01
N SER A 284 16.07 9.47 21.77
CA SER A 284 14.73 9.15 21.31
C SER A 284 14.66 7.68 20.95
N THR A 285 14.02 6.89 21.80
CA THR A 285 13.59 5.54 21.44
C THR A 285 12.48 5.65 20.40
N VAL A 286 12.83 5.52 19.12
CA VAL A 286 11.85 5.21 18.08
C VAL A 286 11.43 3.76 18.32
N GLU A 287 10.24 3.56 18.85
CA GLU A 287 9.63 2.24 18.93
C GLU A 287 9.30 1.76 17.50
N VAL A 288 10.29 1.14 16.85
CA VAL A 288 10.07 0.40 15.61
C VAL A 288 9.36 -0.89 16.01
N LYS A 289 8.03 -0.90 15.93
CA LYS A 289 7.28 -2.16 16.00
C LYS A 289 7.77 -3.04 14.85
N ALA A 290 8.39 -4.16 15.22
CA ALA A 290 8.74 -5.22 14.29
C ALA A 290 7.52 -5.60 13.43
N PRO A 291 7.71 -5.87 12.12
CA PRO A 291 6.66 -6.50 11.33
C PRO A 291 6.21 -7.77 12.06
N PRO A 292 4.91 -8.00 12.23
CA PRO A 292 4.41 -9.23 12.82
C PRO A 292 4.85 -10.42 11.97
N ALA A 293 5.30 -11.47 12.67
CA ALA A 293 5.67 -12.74 12.07
C ALA A 293 4.47 -13.30 11.29
N VAL A 294 4.68 -13.56 10.01
CA VAL A 294 3.79 -14.41 9.21
C VAL A 294 3.88 -15.80 9.83
N LYS A 295 2.80 -16.23 10.48
CA LYS A 295 2.57 -17.64 10.76
C LYS A 295 2.19 -18.29 9.43
N GLN A 296 2.99 -19.26 9.00
CA GLN A 296 2.51 -20.30 8.09
C GLN A 296 1.64 -21.28 8.89
N ASP A 297 0.71 -21.91 8.15
CA ASP A 297 -0.29 -22.92 8.54
C ASP A 297 -1.57 -22.37 9.20
N ASP A 298 -2.56 -22.00 8.39
CA ASP A 298 -3.55 -22.91 7.79
C ASP A 298 -4.45 -22.09 6.83
N LYS A 299 -4.94 -22.72 5.76
CA LYS A 299 -5.75 -22.07 4.72
C LYS A 299 -7.04 -21.45 5.30
N ASN A 300 -7.03 -20.15 5.50
CA ASN A 300 -8.21 -19.29 5.31
C ASN A 300 -7.77 -18.18 4.37
N GLU A 301 -7.98 -18.40 3.08
CA GLU A 301 -7.69 -17.43 2.04
C GLU A 301 -8.47 -16.15 2.35
N VAL A 302 -7.75 -15.07 2.70
CA VAL A 302 -8.39 -13.81 3.03
C VAL A 302 -8.98 -13.23 1.76
N CYS A 303 -10.31 -13.12 1.76
CA CYS A 303 -11.08 -12.64 0.63
C CYS A 303 -10.81 -11.16 0.34
N GLU A 304 -9.93 -10.87 -0.63
CA GLU A 304 -9.43 -9.51 -0.90
C GLU A 304 -10.56 -8.52 -1.25
N CYS A 305 -11.55 -8.93 -2.06
CA CYS A 305 -12.69 -8.08 -2.38
C CYS A 305 -13.44 -7.65 -1.11
N GLU A 306 -13.65 -8.57 -0.18
CA GLU A 306 -14.37 -8.28 1.06
C GLU A 306 -13.51 -7.44 2.01
N ALA A 307 -12.20 -7.71 2.07
CA ALA A 307 -11.23 -6.89 2.80
C ALA A 307 -11.23 -5.42 2.33
N ARG A 308 -11.34 -5.16 1.02
CA ARG A 308 -11.46 -3.80 0.45
C ARG A 308 -12.72 -3.09 0.93
N VAL A 309 -13.87 -3.77 0.95
CA VAL A 309 -15.13 -3.18 1.45
C VAL A 309 -15.04 -2.87 2.95
N ARG A 310 -14.53 -3.82 3.74
CA ARG A 310 -14.35 -3.65 5.18
C ARG A 310 -13.39 -2.49 5.49
N ALA A 311 -12.27 -2.38 4.78
CA ALA A 311 -11.33 -1.28 4.93
C ALA A 311 -11.98 0.10 4.65
N PHE A 312 -12.85 0.18 3.64
CA PHE A 312 -13.59 1.39 3.32
C PHE A 312 -14.60 1.76 4.43
N MET A 313 -15.30 0.77 5.01
CA MET A 313 -16.22 1.00 6.15
C MET A 313 -15.47 1.52 7.39
N ARG A 314 -14.30 0.95 7.68
CA ARG A 314 -13.44 1.40 8.81
C ARG A 314 -12.92 2.82 8.61
N MET A 315 -12.61 3.18 7.37
CA MET A 315 -12.23 4.53 6.98
C MET A 315 -13.37 5.53 7.22
N ILE A 316 -14.63 5.19 6.87
CA ILE A 316 -15.80 6.05 7.11
C ILE A 316 -15.95 6.37 8.61
N ARG A 317 -15.85 5.36 9.49
CA ARG A 317 -15.94 5.56 10.95
C ARG A 317 -14.91 6.54 11.50
N LYS A 318 -13.76 6.69 10.84
CA LYS A 318 -12.76 7.70 11.21
C LYS A 318 -13.24 9.11 10.95
N GLY A 319 -13.88 9.32 9.80
CA GLY A 319 -14.48 10.60 9.45
C GLY A 319 -15.63 10.99 10.38
N GLU A 320 -16.45 10.02 10.77
CA GLU A 320 -17.58 10.24 11.69
C GLU A 320 -17.17 10.36 13.17
N GLY A 321 -15.88 10.21 13.50
CA GLY A 321 -15.41 10.29 14.89
C GLY A 321 -15.88 9.14 15.78
N THR A 322 -16.14 7.96 15.20
CA THR A 322 -16.73 6.78 15.86
C THR A 322 -15.82 5.55 15.81
N ILE A 323 -14.49 5.78 15.78
CA ILE A 323 -13.49 4.70 15.66
C ILE A 323 -13.40 3.80 16.89
N ASP A 324 -13.87 4.23 18.05
CA ASP A 324 -13.94 3.40 19.25
C ASP A 324 -15.19 2.50 19.25
N GLU A 325 -15.19 1.43 20.05
CA GLU A 325 -16.37 0.57 20.24
C GLU A 325 -17.60 1.34 20.72
N GLY A 326 -17.39 2.39 21.54
CA GLY A 326 -18.45 3.29 21.97
C GLY A 326 -19.12 4.05 20.83
N GLY A 327 -18.50 4.11 19.65
CA GLY A 327 -19.06 4.70 18.44
C GLY A 327 -20.39 4.07 18.01
N TYR A 328 -20.60 2.77 18.22
CA TYR A 328 -21.87 2.09 17.90
C TYR A 328 -23.05 2.56 18.76
N SER A 329 -22.77 3.16 19.91
CA SER A 329 -23.77 3.73 20.82
C SER A 329 -23.88 5.25 20.75
N ARG A 330 -23.02 5.93 19.96
CA ARG A 330 -22.86 7.38 20.00
C ARG A 330 -23.98 8.08 19.23
N ILE A 331 -24.64 9.04 19.87
CA ILE A 331 -25.58 9.97 19.25
C ILE A 331 -24.80 11.22 18.86
N VAL A 332 -25.23 11.90 17.80
CA VAL A 332 -24.73 13.22 17.42
C VAL A 332 -24.71 14.16 18.64
N GLY A 333 -23.64 14.93 18.82
CA GLY A 333 -23.41 15.74 20.03
C GLY A 333 -22.74 14.97 21.19
N GLY A 334 -22.54 13.66 21.07
CA GLY A 334 -21.63 12.87 21.91
C GLY A 334 -22.25 12.02 23.01
N SER A 335 -23.57 12.13 23.24
CA SER A 335 -24.30 11.26 24.17
C SER A 335 -24.36 9.81 23.68
N LYS A 336 -24.81 8.88 24.54
CA LYS A 336 -24.87 7.45 24.22
C LYS A 336 -26.25 6.85 24.50
N PHE A 337 -26.65 5.87 23.71
CA PHE A 337 -27.80 5.00 24.00
C PHE A 337 -27.35 3.60 24.41
N SER A 338 -28.20 2.85 25.11
CA SER A 338 -27.90 1.49 25.58
C SER A 338 -28.79 0.41 24.95
N ASN A 339 -29.94 0.78 24.38
CA ASN A 339 -30.88 -0.16 23.78
C ASN A 339 -30.69 -0.26 22.27
N PHE A 340 -30.25 -1.43 21.78
CA PHE A 340 -29.98 -1.70 20.37
C PHE A 340 -31.16 -2.35 19.63
N LYS A 341 -32.35 -2.49 20.23
CA LYS A 341 -33.52 -3.10 19.56
C LYS A 341 -33.99 -2.33 18.33
N SER A 342 -33.75 -1.03 18.28
CA SER A 342 -34.04 -0.17 17.12
C SER A 342 -33.19 1.10 17.20
N HIS A 343 -33.17 1.89 16.13
CA HIS A 343 -32.57 3.23 16.16
C HIS A 343 -33.10 4.03 17.38
N PRO A 344 -32.27 4.80 18.11
CA PRO A 344 -32.68 5.44 19.38
C PRO A 344 -33.79 6.48 19.25
N LYS A 345 -34.03 7.01 18.04
CA LYS A 345 -35.04 8.03 17.71
C LYS A 345 -34.93 9.31 18.56
N ILE A 346 -33.74 9.60 19.08
CA ILE A 346 -33.45 10.80 19.85
C ILE A 346 -33.08 11.93 18.89
N TYR A 347 -33.81 13.04 18.95
CA TYR A 347 -33.52 14.26 18.20
C TYR A 347 -32.70 15.23 19.06
N ILE A 348 -31.56 15.67 18.52
CA ILE A 348 -30.66 16.64 19.18
C ILE A 348 -30.84 17.99 18.51
N LYS A 349 -31.38 18.95 19.26
CA LYS A 349 -31.79 20.26 18.75
C LYS A 349 -30.60 21.08 18.25
N GLU A 350 -29.47 21.02 18.96
CA GLU A 350 -28.24 21.77 18.66
C GLU A 350 -27.63 21.39 17.31
N HIS A 351 -27.83 20.15 16.88
CA HIS A 351 -27.34 19.63 15.61
C HIS A 351 -28.44 19.42 14.57
N ASN A 352 -29.69 19.74 14.91
CA ASN A 352 -30.88 19.48 14.09
C ASN A 352 -30.88 18.09 13.45
N SER A 353 -30.52 17.06 14.23
CA SER A 353 -30.26 15.73 13.69
C SER A 353 -30.64 14.62 14.65
N THR A 354 -30.97 13.46 14.09
CA THR A 354 -31.23 12.21 14.80
C THR A 354 -30.09 11.19 14.62
N ALA A 355 -28.96 11.62 14.07
CA ALA A 355 -27.85 10.74 13.74
C ALA A 355 -27.32 9.96 14.96
N ALA A 356 -27.20 8.65 14.80
CA ALA A 356 -26.71 7.75 15.84
C ALA A 356 -25.89 6.58 15.27
N GLY A 357 -25.07 5.99 16.13
CA GLY A 357 -24.27 4.82 15.84
C GLY A 357 -22.98 5.11 15.06
N ALA A 358 -22.30 4.03 14.68
CA ALA A 358 -20.95 4.07 14.11
C ALA A 358 -20.86 4.83 12.78
N TYR A 359 -21.97 4.92 12.05
CA TYR A 359 -22.03 5.60 10.75
C TYR A 359 -22.94 6.82 10.76
N GLN A 360 -23.28 7.34 11.96
CA GLN A 360 -24.16 8.50 12.14
C GLN A 360 -25.46 8.41 11.33
N ILE A 361 -26.13 7.27 11.45
CA ILE A 361 -27.35 6.93 10.72
C ILE A 361 -28.51 7.75 11.28
N THR A 362 -29.23 8.49 10.45
CA THR A 362 -30.41 9.27 10.89
C THR A 362 -31.67 8.39 10.91
N LEU A 363 -32.67 8.81 11.70
CA LEU A 363 -33.97 8.13 11.77
C LEU A 363 -34.62 8.01 10.39
N THR A 364 -34.61 9.07 9.59
CA THR A 364 -35.16 9.09 8.23
C THR A 364 -34.50 8.06 7.31
N ASN A 365 -33.17 7.90 7.45
CA ASN A 365 -32.41 6.94 6.67
C ASN A 365 -32.68 5.50 7.13
N TRP A 366 -32.77 5.28 8.44
CA TRP A 366 -33.09 3.99 9.05
C TRP A 366 -34.50 3.50 8.71
N ASP A 367 -35.48 4.40 8.73
CA ASP A 367 -36.89 4.10 8.45
C ASP A 367 -37.26 4.28 6.96
N SER A 368 -36.32 4.68 6.09
CA SER A 368 -36.59 4.85 4.65
C SER A 368 -37.18 3.59 4.04
N GLU A 369 -38.21 3.73 3.20
CA GLU A 369 -38.98 2.61 2.62
C GLU A 369 -38.06 1.55 1.97
N ASN A 370 -37.11 2.00 1.14
CA ASN A 370 -36.15 1.13 0.47
C ASN A 370 -35.30 0.30 1.44
N PHE A 371 -34.80 0.93 2.52
CA PHE A 371 -33.97 0.21 3.48
C PHE A 371 -34.82 -0.63 4.45
N SER A 372 -35.98 -0.14 4.88
CA SER A 372 -36.94 -0.87 5.70
C SER A 372 -37.43 -2.16 5.04
N GLN A 373 -37.75 -2.10 3.73
CA GLN A 373 -38.10 -3.29 2.98
C GLN A 373 -36.89 -4.23 2.84
N TRP A 374 -35.73 -3.71 2.41
CA TRP A 374 -34.54 -4.52 2.22
C TRP A 374 -34.07 -5.22 3.52
N ARG A 375 -34.12 -4.52 4.66
CA ARG A 375 -33.71 -5.07 5.96
C ARG A 375 -34.70 -6.12 6.46
N SER A 376 -36.00 -5.95 6.19
CA SER A 376 -37.02 -6.98 6.44
C SER A 376 -36.74 -8.25 5.63
N ASP A 377 -36.53 -8.11 4.32
CA ASP A 377 -36.24 -9.24 3.42
C ASP A 377 -34.96 -10.00 3.81
N ASN A 378 -34.01 -9.30 4.43
CA ASN A 378 -32.70 -9.83 4.84
C ASN A 378 -32.59 -10.16 6.34
N LYS A 379 -33.69 -10.07 7.10
CA LYS A 379 -33.74 -10.37 8.55
C LYS A 379 -32.75 -9.53 9.38
N VAL A 380 -32.68 -8.24 9.07
CA VAL A 380 -31.88 -7.23 9.78
C VAL A 380 -32.86 -6.32 10.54
N GLU A 381 -33.25 -6.77 11.73
CA GLU A 381 -34.42 -6.23 12.46
C GLU A 381 -34.05 -5.29 13.61
N ASP A 382 -32.79 -5.27 14.05
CA ASP A 382 -32.31 -4.48 15.17
C ASP A 382 -31.32 -3.38 14.73
N PHE A 383 -30.83 -2.59 15.70
CA PHE A 383 -29.81 -1.57 15.50
C PHE A 383 -28.45 -1.96 16.09
N SER A 384 -28.20 -3.27 16.26
CA SER A 384 -26.95 -3.81 16.82
C SER A 384 -25.71 -3.35 16.03
N PRO A 385 -24.49 -3.47 16.60
CA PRO A 385 -23.27 -3.15 15.88
C PRO A 385 -23.14 -3.84 14.51
N GLU A 386 -23.54 -5.11 14.41
CA GLU A 386 -23.56 -5.86 13.13
C GLU A 386 -24.58 -5.26 12.15
N SER A 387 -25.80 -4.92 12.60
CA SER A 387 -26.82 -4.29 11.76
C SER A 387 -26.42 -2.90 11.26
N GLN A 388 -25.70 -2.11 12.07
CA GLN A 388 -25.15 -0.82 11.65
C GLN A 388 -24.08 -1.00 10.56
N ASP A 389 -23.20 -1.99 10.68
CA ASP A 389 -22.23 -2.32 9.64
C ASP A 389 -22.90 -2.80 8.35
N ILE A 390 -23.94 -3.62 8.45
CA ILE A 390 -24.74 -4.07 7.31
C ILE A 390 -25.39 -2.86 6.61
N TYR A 391 -25.91 -1.89 7.36
CA TYR A 391 -26.44 -0.65 6.79
C TYR A 391 -25.38 0.12 6.01
N CYS A 392 -24.16 0.26 6.55
CA CYS A 392 -23.07 0.89 5.83
C CYS A 392 -22.75 0.14 4.52
N ALA A 393 -22.67 -1.19 4.55
CA ALA A 393 -22.49 -2.00 3.35
C ALA A 393 -23.64 -1.80 2.33
N TYR A 394 -24.89 -1.74 2.80
CA TYR A 394 -26.05 -1.43 1.97
C TYR A 394 -25.93 -0.06 1.30
N LEU A 395 -25.49 0.97 2.02
CA LEU A 395 -25.24 2.29 1.45
C LEU A 395 -24.18 2.24 0.34
N LEU A 396 -23.05 1.57 0.58
CA LEU A 396 -21.97 1.45 -0.41
C LEU A 396 -22.42 0.70 -1.67
N ILE A 397 -23.22 -0.35 -1.51
CA ILE A 397 -23.61 -1.26 -2.59
C ILE A 397 -24.84 -0.75 -3.35
N LYS A 398 -25.94 -0.48 -2.64
CA LYS A 398 -27.26 -0.21 -3.24
C LYS A 398 -27.51 1.28 -3.47
N LYS A 399 -27.21 2.14 -2.48
CA LYS A 399 -27.51 3.59 -2.55
C LYS A 399 -26.45 4.35 -3.35
N LYS A 400 -25.16 4.16 -3.04
CA LYS A 400 -24.04 4.90 -3.63
C LYS A 400 -23.40 4.21 -4.82
N ARG A 401 -23.64 2.91 -5.01
CA ARG A 401 -23.08 2.10 -6.11
C ARG A 401 -21.54 2.24 -6.19
N ALA A 402 -20.90 2.30 -5.03
CA ALA A 402 -19.46 2.42 -4.84
C ALA A 402 -18.75 1.05 -4.78
N PHE A 403 -19.50 -0.04 -4.62
CA PHE A 403 -18.95 -1.40 -4.49
C PHE A 403 -17.99 -1.78 -5.62
N ASN A 404 -18.33 -1.50 -6.88
CA ASN A 404 -17.47 -1.84 -8.00
C ASN A 404 -16.18 -1.01 -8.01
N ASP A 405 -16.21 0.23 -7.53
CA ASP A 405 -15.00 1.06 -7.46
C ASP A 405 -14.09 0.54 -6.34
N ILE A 406 -14.65 0.27 -5.15
CA ILE A 406 -13.94 -0.33 -4.02
C ILE A 406 -13.36 -1.70 -4.41
N LYS A 407 -14.17 -2.58 -5.02
CA LYS A 407 -13.76 -3.90 -5.51
C LYS A 407 -12.62 -3.81 -6.51
N ASN A 408 -12.59 -2.79 -7.37
CA ASN A 408 -11.54 -2.62 -8.40
C ASN A 408 -10.38 -1.72 -7.95
N ASN A 409 -10.31 -1.38 -6.66
CA ASN A 409 -9.28 -0.49 -6.09
C ASN A 409 -9.30 0.95 -6.65
N ASP A 410 -10.45 1.41 -7.16
CA ASP A 410 -10.71 2.81 -7.52
C ASP A 410 -11.24 3.56 -6.30
N LEU A 411 -10.31 3.94 -5.42
CA LEU A 411 -10.64 4.59 -4.16
C LEU A 411 -11.19 6.01 -4.35
N GLU A 412 -10.67 6.76 -5.33
CA GLU A 412 -11.16 8.12 -5.62
C GLU A 412 -12.58 8.10 -6.19
N GLY A 413 -12.88 7.17 -7.11
CA GLY A 413 -14.22 6.96 -7.63
C GLY A 413 -15.22 6.59 -6.52
N ALA A 414 -14.80 5.72 -5.59
CA ALA A 414 -15.60 5.36 -4.42
C ALA A 414 -15.85 6.57 -3.51
N ILE A 415 -14.81 7.35 -3.16
CA ILE A 415 -14.93 8.54 -2.31
C ILE A 415 -15.86 9.57 -2.96
N ASN A 416 -15.70 9.85 -4.26
CA ASN A 416 -16.53 10.82 -4.97
C ASN A 416 -18.03 10.43 -4.95
N LYS A 417 -18.34 9.14 -5.09
CA LYS A 417 -19.73 8.64 -4.99
C LYS A 417 -20.27 8.74 -3.57
N CYS A 418 -19.42 8.55 -2.58
CA CYS A 418 -19.77 8.53 -1.17
C CYS A 418 -19.77 9.91 -0.48
N ALA A 419 -19.10 10.91 -1.05
CA ALA A 419 -18.87 12.23 -0.43
C ALA A 419 -20.15 12.94 0.04
N LYS A 420 -21.26 12.81 -0.70
CA LYS A 420 -22.56 13.40 -0.33
C LYS A 420 -23.34 12.63 0.74
N GLU A 421 -22.80 11.55 1.31
CA GLU A 421 -23.45 10.84 2.44
C GLU A 421 -22.70 11.08 3.74
N TRP A 422 -21.38 11.22 3.68
CA TRP A 422 -20.51 11.38 4.84
C TRP A 422 -19.77 12.70 4.71
N ALA A 423 -20.15 13.67 5.54
CA ALA A 423 -19.65 15.05 5.47
C ALA A 423 -18.14 15.17 5.74
N SER A 424 -17.55 14.12 6.31
CA SER A 424 -16.12 13.98 6.58
C SER A 424 -15.28 13.61 5.35
N LEU A 425 -15.89 13.11 4.28
CA LEU A 425 -15.17 12.74 3.05
C LEU A 425 -14.85 13.97 2.18
N PRO A 426 -13.70 13.98 1.49
CA PRO A 426 -13.35 15.08 0.60
C PRO A 426 -14.38 15.26 -0.52
N GLY A 427 -14.78 16.51 -0.76
CA GLY A 427 -15.79 16.89 -1.76
C GLY A 427 -17.23 16.81 -1.27
N ALA A 428 -17.47 16.69 0.04
CA ALA A 428 -18.82 16.61 0.59
C ALA A 428 -19.61 17.92 0.51
N GLY A 429 -18.93 19.07 0.66
CA GLY A 429 -19.50 20.40 0.40
C GLY A 429 -20.50 20.90 1.46
N TYR A 430 -20.55 20.29 2.65
CA TYR A 430 -21.47 20.68 3.73
C TYR A 430 -20.98 21.85 4.59
N GLY A 431 -19.84 22.47 4.27
CA GLY A 431 -19.23 23.53 5.09
C GLY A 431 -18.67 23.03 6.43
N GLN A 432 -18.60 21.72 6.63
CA GLN A 432 -17.97 21.05 7.77
C GLN A 432 -16.51 20.69 7.46
N ARG A 433 -15.74 20.27 8.47
CA ARG A 433 -14.34 19.87 8.28
C ARG A 433 -14.25 18.60 7.44
N GLU A 434 -13.81 18.73 6.20
CA GLU A 434 -13.48 17.61 5.31
C GLU A 434 -12.05 17.10 5.59
N GLU A 435 -11.85 15.78 5.53
CA GLU A 435 -10.51 15.19 5.56
C GLU A 435 -9.81 15.31 4.21
N SER A 436 -8.48 15.46 4.21
CA SER A 436 -7.73 15.50 2.95
C SER A 436 -7.79 14.16 2.22
N ILE A 437 -7.79 14.20 0.89
CA ILE A 437 -7.77 12.97 0.07
C ILE A 437 -6.57 12.07 0.40
N GLU A 438 -5.44 12.66 0.79
CA GLU A 438 -4.23 11.95 1.23
C GLU A 438 -4.44 11.25 2.59
N THR A 439 -5.09 11.91 3.56
CA THR A 439 -5.44 11.32 4.85
C THR A 439 -6.37 10.12 4.66
N VAL A 440 -7.40 10.26 3.83
CA VAL A 440 -8.39 9.22 3.55
C VAL A 440 -7.74 8.01 2.85
N LYS A 441 -6.89 8.25 1.84
CA LYS A 441 -6.07 7.20 1.17
C LYS A 441 -5.18 6.45 2.15
N LYS A 442 -4.49 7.17 3.03
CA LYS A 442 -3.59 6.58 4.04
C LYS A 442 -4.35 5.71 5.03
N LEU A 443 -5.53 6.15 5.48
CA LEU A 443 -6.39 5.39 6.38
C LEU A 443 -6.94 4.13 5.70
N TYR A 444 -7.43 4.24 4.48
CA TYR A 444 -7.90 3.09 3.69
C TYR A 444 -6.80 2.05 3.53
N ASN A 445 -5.60 2.44 3.05
CA ASN A 445 -4.50 1.51 2.84
C ASN A 445 -4.04 0.84 4.14
N LYS A 446 -4.05 1.58 5.25
CA LYS A 446 -3.79 1.01 6.58
C LYS A 446 -4.81 -0.07 6.93
N PHE A 447 -6.10 0.24 6.86
CA PHE A 447 -7.15 -0.71 7.20
C PHE A 447 -7.19 -1.89 6.22
N LEU A 448 -6.96 -1.66 4.93
CA LEU A 448 -6.88 -2.73 3.93
C LEU A 448 -5.77 -3.72 4.27
N ASN A 449 -4.58 -3.23 4.62
CA ASN A 449 -3.50 -4.12 5.05
C ASN A 449 -3.85 -4.89 6.34
N GLU A 450 -4.53 -4.26 7.30
CA GLU A 450 -5.02 -4.93 8.51
C GLU A 450 -6.04 -6.04 8.19
N GLU A 451 -7.02 -5.77 7.31
CA GLU A 451 -8.00 -6.77 6.87
C GLU A 451 -7.34 -7.92 6.09
N LEU A 452 -6.41 -7.62 5.18
CA LEU A 452 -5.72 -8.63 4.36
C LEU A 452 -4.78 -9.54 5.16
N THR A 453 -4.20 -9.03 6.24
CA THR A 453 -3.25 -9.77 7.07
C THR A 453 -3.91 -10.47 8.27
N GLY A 454 -5.24 -10.33 8.42
CA GLY A 454 -5.98 -10.84 9.58
C GLY A 454 -5.55 -10.18 10.90
N GLN A 455 -4.84 -9.06 10.84
CA GLN A 455 -4.46 -8.28 12.01
C GLN A 455 -5.63 -7.39 12.38
N GLU A 456 -6.56 -7.93 13.14
CA GLU A 456 -7.69 -7.16 13.64
C GLU A 456 -7.17 -5.97 14.47
N GLY A 457 -7.22 -4.77 13.90
CA GLY A 457 -6.79 -3.56 14.56
C GLY A 457 -7.71 -3.23 15.74
N SER A 458 -7.16 -2.79 16.87
CA SER A 458 -7.93 -2.40 18.06
C SER A 458 -8.79 -1.13 17.87
N ILE A 459 -8.76 -0.51 16.68
CA ILE A 459 -9.50 0.70 16.33
C ILE A 459 -10.37 0.43 15.10
N ALA A 460 -11.56 1.02 15.10
CA ALA A 460 -12.58 0.86 14.07
C ALA A 460 -12.90 -0.62 13.78
N LYS A 461 -12.99 -1.46 14.81
CA LYS A 461 -13.32 -2.88 14.66
C LYS A 461 -14.77 -3.05 14.20
N LEU A 462 -14.97 -3.82 13.13
CA LEU A 462 -16.28 -4.14 12.59
C LEU A 462 -16.86 -5.38 13.27
N HIS A 463 -18.18 -5.40 13.44
CA HIS A 463 -18.95 -6.54 13.95
C HIS A 463 -19.59 -7.35 12.82
N ILE A 464 -19.61 -6.84 11.58
CA ILE A 464 -20.03 -7.63 10.42
C ILE A 464 -19.09 -8.81 10.18
N LYS A 465 -19.67 -10.00 9.98
CA LYS A 465 -18.93 -11.24 9.82
C LYS A 465 -18.40 -11.44 8.39
N PRO A 466 -17.27 -12.14 8.20
CA PRO A 466 -16.82 -12.54 6.88
C PRO A 466 -17.90 -13.30 6.08
N GLY A 467 -17.97 -13.08 4.77
CA GLY A 467 -18.97 -13.66 3.87
C GLY A 467 -20.26 -12.84 3.75
N PHE A 468 -20.32 -11.64 4.35
CA PHE A 468 -21.51 -10.78 4.33
C PHE A 468 -21.90 -10.34 2.91
N LEU A 469 -20.93 -10.18 2.01
CA LEU A 469 -21.17 -9.79 0.62
C LEU A 469 -22.00 -10.84 -0.12
N LYS A 470 -21.68 -12.12 0.09
CA LYS A 470 -22.45 -13.23 -0.46
C LYS A 470 -23.82 -13.32 0.22
N LYS A 471 -23.83 -13.32 1.56
CA LYS A 471 -25.05 -13.52 2.37
C LYS A 471 -26.14 -12.48 2.08
N TYR A 472 -25.79 -11.20 2.03
CA TYR A 472 -26.77 -10.11 1.96
C TYR A 472 -26.90 -9.48 0.58
N PHE A 473 -25.91 -9.65 -0.30
CA PHE A 473 -25.85 -8.94 -1.57
C PHE A 473 -25.62 -9.86 -2.79
N GLY A 474 -25.42 -11.17 -2.58
CA GLY A 474 -25.22 -12.13 -3.66
C GLY A 474 -23.87 -12.00 -4.38
N TYR A 475 -22.89 -11.29 -3.80
CA TYR A 475 -21.56 -11.16 -4.38
C TYR A 475 -20.63 -12.27 -3.90
N ASN A 476 -20.28 -13.19 -4.80
CA ASN A 476 -19.27 -14.21 -4.54
C ASN A 476 -17.88 -13.61 -4.74
N CYS A 477 -17.25 -13.20 -3.63
CA CYS A 477 -15.92 -12.60 -3.64
C CYS A 477 -14.80 -13.56 -3.21
N CYS A 478 -15.14 -14.72 -2.64
CA CYS A 478 -14.22 -15.61 -1.93
C CYS A 478 -14.30 -17.07 -2.42
N GLU A 479 -15.01 -17.34 -3.52
CA GLU A 479 -15.07 -18.67 -4.14
C GLU A 479 -14.12 -18.66 -5.33
N GLU A 480 -12.94 -19.26 -5.17
CA GLU A 480 -12.12 -19.68 -6.29
C GLU A 480 -12.85 -20.84 -6.99
N ASN A 481 -13.17 -20.68 -8.27
CA ASN A 481 -13.45 -21.83 -9.11
C ASN A 481 -12.17 -22.67 -9.19
N ASN A 482 -12.26 -23.90 -8.68
CA ASN A 482 -11.29 -24.97 -8.91
C ASN A 482 -11.17 -25.28 -10.41
N ASP A 483 -10.36 -24.51 -11.12
CA ASP A 483 -9.79 -24.90 -12.41
C ASP A 483 -8.34 -24.42 -12.49
N SER A 484 -7.46 -25.17 -11.82
CA SER A 484 -6.03 -25.09 -12.07
C SER A 484 -5.71 -25.72 -13.43
N LYS A 485 -5.88 -24.98 -14.53
CA LYS A 485 -5.03 -25.05 -15.74
C LYS A 485 -5.29 -23.87 -16.69
N GLN A 486 -4.21 -23.14 -16.96
CA GLN A 486 -4.07 -21.97 -17.84
C GLN A 486 -4.59 -20.64 -17.27
N ILE A 487 -3.64 -19.75 -16.95
CA ILE A 487 -3.88 -18.30 -17.00
C ILE A 487 -4.34 -17.99 -18.44
N THR A 488 -5.64 -17.99 -18.70
CA THR A 488 -6.17 -17.32 -19.88
C THR A 488 -6.15 -15.83 -19.56
N LYS A 489 -5.14 -15.17 -20.12
CA LYS A 489 -5.13 -13.75 -20.47
C LYS A 489 -6.57 -13.28 -20.70
N LYS A 490 -7.06 -12.26 -19.97
CA LYS A 490 -8.39 -11.67 -20.21
C LYS A 490 -8.57 -11.50 -21.72
N LYS A 491 -9.47 -12.26 -22.34
CA LYS A 491 -9.59 -12.30 -23.80
C LYS A 491 -10.14 -10.97 -24.31
N TYR A 492 -9.27 -10.12 -24.85
CA TYR A 492 -9.67 -8.92 -25.60
C TYR A 492 -10.01 -9.31 -27.03
N ASP A 493 -11.23 -8.98 -27.45
CA ASP A 493 -11.75 -9.26 -28.78
C ASP A 493 -11.44 -8.08 -29.71
N ILE A 494 -10.33 -8.20 -30.45
CA ILE A 494 -9.88 -7.17 -31.40
C ILE A 494 -10.92 -6.95 -32.50
N ASP A 495 -11.61 -7.99 -32.93
CA ASP A 495 -12.59 -7.89 -34.01
C ASP A 495 -13.81 -7.06 -33.58
N LYS A 496 -14.29 -7.26 -32.35
CA LYS A 496 -15.37 -6.42 -31.78
C LYS A 496 -14.93 -4.98 -31.56
N ALA A 497 -13.70 -4.76 -31.08
CA ALA A 497 -13.17 -3.41 -30.92
C ALA A 497 -13.09 -2.67 -32.25
N VAL A 498 -12.56 -3.33 -33.28
CA VAL A 498 -12.45 -2.77 -34.63
C VAL A 498 -13.82 -2.57 -35.28
N ALA A 499 -14.77 -3.50 -35.10
CA ALA A 499 -16.13 -3.33 -35.58
C ALA A 499 -16.79 -2.09 -34.93
N LYS A 500 -16.61 -1.91 -33.61
CA LYS A 500 -17.16 -0.75 -32.90
C LYS A 500 -16.51 0.56 -33.33
N ILE A 501 -15.18 0.61 -33.50
CA ILE A 501 -14.54 1.87 -33.91
C ILE A 501 -14.97 2.26 -35.32
N ASN A 502 -15.14 1.31 -36.24
CA ASN A 502 -15.58 1.57 -37.60
C ASN A 502 -17.05 2.02 -37.68
N SER A 503 -17.93 1.46 -36.85
CA SER A 503 -19.36 1.81 -36.84
C SER A 503 -19.66 3.15 -36.17
N ASN A 504 -18.71 3.66 -35.39
CA ASN A 504 -18.89 4.84 -34.53
C ASN A 504 -17.97 5.97 -34.98
N VAL A 505 -17.70 6.15 -36.28
CA VAL A 505 -16.87 7.27 -36.78
C VAL A 505 -17.72 8.44 -37.24
N GLU A 506 -17.19 9.65 -37.08
CA GLU A 506 -17.74 10.87 -37.65
C GLU A 506 -17.12 11.19 -39.02
N PRO A 507 -17.78 12.02 -39.87
CA PRO A 507 -17.22 12.45 -41.16
C PRO A 507 -15.91 13.26 -41.04
N LYS A 508 -15.69 13.92 -39.91
CA LYS A 508 -14.50 14.73 -39.59
C LYS A 508 -14.22 14.67 -38.09
N SER A 509 -13.02 15.03 -37.66
CA SER A 509 -12.69 15.06 -36.22
C SER A 509 -13.62 16.01 -35.46
N ILE A 510 -14.07 15.54 -34.30
CA ILE A 510 -14.86 16.30 -33.33
C ILE A 510 -14.10 16.49 -32.01
N SER A 511 -12.77 16.33 -32.03
CA SER A 511 -11.88 16.41 -30.87
C SER A 511 -12.20 15.39 -29.77
N ALA A 512 -12.75 14.23 -30.13
CA ALA A 512 -13.17 13.19 -29.18
C ALA A 512 -12.43 11.86 -29.34
N CYS A 513 -11.27 11.86 -30.01
CA CYS A 513 -10.48 10.68 -30.35
C CYS A 513 -10.31 9.68 -29.18
N ALA A 514 -9.94 10.16 -27.98
CA ALA A 514 -9.79 9.33 -26.79
C ALA A 514 -11.09 8.65 -26.35
N LYS A 515 -12.24 9.34 -26.47
CA LYS A 515 -13.55 8.77 -26.14
C LYS A 515 -13.93 7.64 -27.10
N TYR A 516 -13.58 7.76 -28.38
CA TYR A 516 -13.99 6.81 -29.42
C TYR A 516 -13.12 5.55 -29.38
N VAL A 517 -11.80 5.69 -29.27
CA VAL A 517 -10.88 4.55 -29.07
C VAL A 517 -11.22 3.81 -27.78
N ARG A 518 -11.58 4.54 -26.73
CA ARG A 518 -12.07 3.94 -25.48
C ARG A 518 -13.33 3.08 -25.66
N ILE A 519 -14.35 3.60 -26.34
CA ILE A 519 -15.60 2.85 -26.59
C ILE A 519 -15.30 1.58 -27.40
N ALA A 520 -14.33 1.63 -28.31
CA ALA A 520 -13.84 0.46 -29.03
C ALA A 520 -13.15 -0.55 -28.10
N ILE A 521 -12.28 -0.11 -27.19
CA ILE A 521 -11.66 -0.98 -26.18
C ILE A 521 -12.72 -1.63 -25.28
N GLU A 522 -13.74 -0.87 -24.85
CA GLU A 522 -14.86 -1.37 -24.06
C GLU A 522 -15.67 -2.43 -24.82
N ALA A 523 -15.92 -2.22 -26.11
CA ALA A 523 -16.60 -3.19 -26.96
C ALA A 523 -15.78 -4.47 -27.19
N GLY A 524 -14.45 -4.38 -27.19
CA GLY A 524 -13.56 -5.54 -27.21
C GLY A 524 -13.50 -6.31 -25.88
N GLY A 525 -14.23 -5.86 -24.84
CA GLY A 525 -14.37 -6.57 -23.57
C GLY A 525 -13.43 -6.12 -22.46
N LEU A 526 -12.66 -5.05 -22.65
CA LEU A 526 -11.80 -4.47 -21.61
C LEU A 526 -12.46 -3.28 -20.93
N SER A 527 -12.43 -3.23 -19.59
CA SER A 527 -12.87 -2.05 -18.84
C SER A 527 -11.86 -0.92 -19.02
N THR A 528 -12.34 0.30 -19.24
CA THR A 528 -11.49 1.51 -19.27
C THR A 528 -11.71 2.43 -18.06
N ASN A 529 -12.12 1.86 -16.92
CA ASN A 529 -12.23 2.62 -15.68
C ASN A 529 -10.86 3.17 -15.26
N GLY A 530 -10.81 4.40 -14.75
CA GLY A 530 -9.56 5.11 -14.44
C GLY A 530 -8.84 5.70 -15.67
N ARG A 531 -9.50 5.73 -16.83
CA ARG A 531 -8.96 6.35 -18.05
C ARG A 531 -8.61 7.83 -17.87
N PRO A 532 -7.57 8.31 -18.55
CA PRO A 532 -7.25 9.73 -18.60
C PRO A 532 -8.20 10.48 -19.57
N ILE A 533 -8.33 11.79 -19.34
CA ILE A 533 -9.09 12.69 -20.22
C ILE A 533 -8.32 12.95 -21.52
N SER A 534 -7.01 13.23 -21.42
CA SER A 534 -6.17 13.57 -22.58
C SER A 534 -5.69 12.32 -23.31
N ALA A 535 -5.76 12.33 -24.64
CA ALA A 535 -5.32 11.23 -25.49
C ALA A 535 -3.86 10.85 -25.23
N LYS A 536 -2.96 11.84 -25.08
CA LYS A 536 -1.53 11.62 -24.85
C LYS A 536 -1.19 10.77 -23.63
N ASN A 537 -2.05 10.77 -22.60
CA ASN A 537 -1.84 10.04 -21.34
C ASN A 537 -2.30 8.57 -21.43
N TYR A 538 -2.85 8.13 -22.57
CA TYR A 538 -3.17 6.71 -22.75
C TYR A 538 -1.91 5.84 -22.85
N ASP A 539 -0.73 6.44 -23.05
CA ASP A 539 0.54 5.73 -23.12
C ASP A 539 0.91 5.03 -21.80
N VAL A 540 0.55 5.61 -20.65
CA VAL A 540 0.68 4.99 -19.33
C VAL A 540 -0.56 4.18 -18.92
N PHE A 541 -1.68 4.35 -19.61
CA PHE A 541 -2.95 3.69 -19.27
C PHE A 541 -3.13 2.34 -19.98
N LEU A 542 -2.82 2.25 -21.28
CA LEU A 542 -2.96 1.03 -22.07
C LEU A 542 -2.15 -0.16 -21.51
N PRO A 543 -0.91 0.03 -20.98
CA PRO A 543 -0.19 -1.04 -20.30
C PRO A 543 -0.94 -1.63 -19.10
N LYS A 544 -1.65 -0.80 -18.32
CA LYS A 544 -2.46 -1.24 -17.18
C LYS A 544 -3.63 -2.12 -17.60
N LEU A 545 -4.10 -1.95 -18.84
CA LEU A 545 -5.16 -2.79 -19.42
C LEU A 545 -4.63 -4.11 -19.99
N GLY A 546 -3.30 -4.28 -20.11
CA GLY A 546 -2.64 -5.47 -20.66
C GLY A 546 -2.07 -5.31 -22.07
N PHE A 547 -2.15 -4.12 -22.68
CA PHE A 547 -1.48 -3.86 -23.95
C PHE A 547 0.03 -3.77 -23.76
N THR A 548 0.80 -4.28 -24.72
CA THR A 548 2.26 -4.16 -24.72
C THR A 548 2.68 -3.05 -25.66
N GLN A 549 3.54 -2.12 -25.21
CA GLN A 549 4.17 -1.16 -26.11
C GLN A 549 5.13 -1.92 -27.05
N ILE A 550 5.06 -1.66 -28.36
CA ILE A 550 5.93 -2.27 -29.36
C ILE A 550 6.89 -1.25 -29.97
N SER A 551 8.04 -1.72 -30.45
CA SER A 551 9.01 -0.89 -31.15
C SER A 551 8.40 -0.32 -32.44
N THR A 552 8.75 0.93 -32.73
CA THR A 552 8.39 1.64 -33.97
C THR A 552 9.44 1.47 -35.07
N GLU A 553 10.57 0.83 -34.79
CA GLU A 553 11.60 0.50 -35.77
C GLU A 553 11.06 -0.54 -36.77
N ASN A 554 11.10 -0.21 -38.07
CA ASN A 554 10.54 -1.04 -39.16
C ASN A 554 9.09 -1.50 -38.91
N TYR A 555 8.31 -0.66 -38.23
CA TYR A 555 6.98 -1.01 -37.78
C TYR A 555 5.98 -1.10 -38.94
N THR A 556 5.27 -2.23 -39.00
CA THR A 556 4.10 -2.42 -39.86
C THR A 556 2.84 -2.53 -38.98
N PRO A 557 1.80 -1.69 -39.22
CA PRO A 557 0.56 -1.75 -38.45
C PRO A 557 -0.16 -3.09 -38.55
N LYS A 558 -0.65 -3.59 -37.41
CA LYS A 558 -1.55 -4.75 -37.34
C LYS A 558 -2.91 -4.33 -36.81
N LYS A 559 -3.93 -5.04 -37.26
CA LYS A 559 -5.31 -4.84 -36.81
C LYS A 559 -5.37 -4.84 -35.28
N GLY A 560 -5.97 -3.81 -34.70
CA GLY A 560 -6.10 -3.61 -33.25
C GLY A 560 -4.96 -2.84 -32.59
N ASP A 561 -3.89 -2.47 -33.31
CA ASP A 561 -2.85 -1.61 -32.75
C ASP A 561 -3.41 -0.24 -32.41
N ILE A 562 -2.95 0.34 -31.30
CA ILE A 562 -3.35 1.66 -30.83
C ILE A 562 -2.13 2.57 -30.81
N SER A 563 -2.21 3.70 -31.50
CA SER A 563 -1.19 4.75 -31.47
C SER A 563 -1.60 5.85 -30.51
N VAL A 564 -0.70 6.22 -29.60
CA VAL A 564 -0.85 7.37 -28.69
C VAL A 564 0.19 8.41 -29.07
N ILE A 565 -0.27 9.58 -29.51
CA ILE A 565 0.52 10.66 -30.08
C ILE A 565 0.56 11.84 -29.09
N GLN A 566 1.75 12.34 -28.81
CA GLN A 566 1.95 13.44 -27.86
C GLN A 566 1.43 14.78 -28.39
N SER A 567 1.30 15.76 -27.49
CA SER A 567 0.79 17.08 -27.80
C SER A 567 1.72 17.88 -28.72
N ILE A 568 1.13 18.71 -29.57
CA ILE A 568 1.82 19.76 -30.34
C ILE A 568 1.20 21.12 -30.02
N ALA A 569 1.81 22.21 -30.49
CA ALA A 569 1.26 23.55 -30.37
C ALA A 569 -0.22 23.61 -30.84
N ASN A 570 -1.07 24.27 -30.04
CA ASN A 570 -2.52 24.35 -30.22
C ASN A 570 -3.29 23.00 -30.15
N HIS A 571 -2.64 21.90 -29.76
CA HIS A 571 -3.26 20.59 -29.55
C HIS A 571 -2.72 19.93 -28.25
N PRO A 572 -3.01 20.50 -27.07
CA PRO A 572 -2.37 20.12 -25.80
C PRO A 572 -2.75 18.73 -25.28
N HIS A 573 -3.83 18.15 -25.80
CA HIS A 573 -4.33 16.83 -25.40
C HIS A 573 -3.70 15.66 -26.18
N GLY A 574 -2.92 15.96 -27.23
CA GLY A 574 -2.38 14.94 -28.14
C GLY A 574 -3.47 14.26 -28.97
N HIS A 575 -3.17 13.08 -29.49
CA HIS A 575 -4.10 12.30 -30.31
C HIS A 575 -3.98 10.79 -30.04
N ILE A 576 -5.05 10.03 -30.31
CA ILE A 576 -5.05 8.56 -30.18
C ILE A 576 -5.90 7.95 -31.29
N CYS A 577 -5.42 6.87 -31.90
CA CYS A 577 -6.13 6.16 -32.96
C CYS A 577 -5.85 4.64 -32.89
N MET A 578 -6.77 3.83 -33.41
CA MET A 578 -6.65 2.38 -33.56
C MET A 578 -6.57 2.00 -35.03
N TYR A 579 -5.69 1.06 -35.38
CA TYR A 579 -5.58 0.53 -36.73
C TYR A 579 -6.64 -0.55 -36.97
N ASN A 580 -7.53 -0.34 -37.94
CA ASN A 580 -8.66 -1.25 -38.18
C ASN A 580 -8.31 -2.45 -39.09
N GLY A 581 -7.07 -2.54 -39.56
CA GLY A 581 -6.59 -3.54 -40.53
C GLY A 581 -6.27 -2.96 -41.91
N SER A 582 -6.85 -1.81 -42.27
CA SER A 582 -6.56 -1.09 -43.52
C SER A 582 -6.13 0.36 -43.33
N GLN A 583 -6.61 1.04 -42.29
CA GLN A 583 -6.28 2.43 -41.99
C GLN A 583 -6.40 2.75 -40.50
N TRP A 584 -5.86 3.90 -40.09
CA TRP A 584 -6.00 4.42 -38.72
C TRP A 584 -7.35 5.10 -38.53
N VAL A 585 -7.99 4.81 -37.41
CA VAL A 585 -9.32 5.31 -37.07
C VAL A 585 -9.32 5.85 -35.64
N SER A 586 -9.92 7.01 -35.44
CA SER A 586 -10.10 7.63 -34.12
C SER A 586 -11.58 7.99 -33.91
N ASP A 587 -11.89 9.27 -33.72
CA ASP A 587 -13.25 9.79 -33.86
C ASP A 587 -13.67 9.97 -35.32
N PHE A 588 -12.73 9.83 -36.26
CA PHE A 588 -12.97 9.84 -37.71
C PHE A 588 -11.99 8.87 -38.41
N LYS A 589 -12.23 8.59 -39.69
CA LYS A 589 -11.32 7.80 -40.54
C LYS A 589 -10.16 8.69 -41.03
N GLN A 590 -8.92 8.26 -40.82
CA GLN A 590 -7.73 9.04 -41.15
C GLN A 590 -7.06 8.51 -42.41
N ILE A 591 -6.42 9.41 -43.18
CA ILE A 591 -5.64 9.03 -44.38
C ILE A 591 -4.31 8.33 -44.02
N ASP A 592 -3.77 8.61 -42.84
CA ASP A 592 -2.57 8.00 -42.24
C ASP A 592 -2.69 8.07 -40.71
N MET A 593 -1.62 7.72 -39.97
CA MET A 593 -1.63 7.77 -38.50
C MET A 593 -1.82 9.19 -37.95
N TRP A 594 -1.39 10.21 -38.69
CA TRP A 594 -1.42 11.59 -38.26
C TRP A 594 -2.82 12.20 -38.49
N PRO A 595 -3.45 12.82 -37.49
CA PRO A 595 -4.82 13.31 -37.64
C PRO A 595 -4.95 14.55 -38.54
N GLY A 596 -3.85 15.20 -38.92
CA GLY A 596 -3.91 16.38 -39.78
C GLY A 596 -2.54 16.93 -40.20
N PRO A 597 -2.52 17.95 -41.08
CA PRO A 597 -1.29 18.49 -41.68
C PRO A 597 -0.26 18.98 -40.65
N ARG A 598 -0.70 19.53 -39.51
CA ARG A 598 0.19 20.02 -38.45
C ARG A 598 1.01 18.91 -37.80
N TYR A 599 0.38 17.76 -37.54
CA TYR A 599 1.06 16.58 -37.02
C TYR A 599 2.01 15.95 -38.05
N ARG A 600 1.70 16.05 -39.35
CA ARG A 600 2.61 15.59 -40.42
C ARG A 600 3.83 16.48 -40.60
N LYS A 601 3.62 17.80 -40.53
CA LYS A 601 4.70 18.78 -40.70
C LYS A 601 5.71 18.71 -39.56
N ASN A 602 5.24 18.57 -38.32
CA ASN A 602 6.07 18.46 -37.13
C ASN A 602 5.66 17.22 -36.31
N PRO A 603 6.15 16.01 -36.67
CA PRO A 603 5.78 14.76 -36.02
C PRO A 603 6.18 14.76 -34.53
N PRO A 604 5.22 14.76 -33.59
CA PRO A 604 5.54 14.59 -32.17
C PRO A 604 5.89 13.12 -31.87
N ARG A 605 6.47 12.89 -30.68
CA ARG A 605 6.64 11.53 -30.16
C ARG A 605 5.31 10.78 -30.16
N TYR A 606 5.34 9.51 -30.51
CA TYR A 606 4.19 8.60 -30.40
C TYR A 606 4.65 7.22 -29.93
N ASN A 607 3.74 6.48 -29.32
CA ASN A 607 3.94 5.10 -28.90
C ASN A 607 2.87 4.21 -29.55
N ILE A 608 3.24 2.99 -29.93
CA ILE A 608 2.30 1.98 -30.45
C ILE A 608 2.09 0.89 -29.39
N PHE A 609 0.83 0.54 -29.17
CA PHE A 609 0.41 -0.48 -28.21
C PHE A 609 -0.32 -1.60 -28.95
N ARG A 610 0.06 -2.85 -28.65
CA ARG A 610 -0.51 -4.05 -29.24
C ARG A 610 -1.03 -4.98 -28.17
N TRP A 611 -2.25 -5.49 -28.37
CA TRP A 611 -2.76 -6.61 -27.60
C TRP A 611 -2.07 -7.90 -28.06
N LYS A 612 -1.42 -8.60 -27.14
CA LYS A 612 -0.72 -9.86 -27.42
C LYS A 612 -1.52 -11.05 -26.94
#